data_AF-A0A521HJM1-F1
#
_entry.id   AF-A0A521HJM1-F1
#
_cell.length_a   1.000
_cell.length_b   1.000
_cell.length_c   1.000
_cell.angle_alpha   90.00
_cell.angle_beta   90.00
_cell.angle_gamma   90.00
#
_symmetry.space_group_name_H-M   'P 1'
#
loop_
_entity.id
_entity.type
_entity.pdbx_description
1 polymer ?
#
loop_
_entity_poly.entity_id
_entity_poly.type
_entity_poly.pdbx_seq_one_letter_code
_entity_poly.pdbx_strand_id
1 'polypeptide(L)'
;MPKFAANLTMLFNEVAFLDRFQAAADAGFKGVEYLFPYAFDKNELAERLQRHGLTQVLHNLPAGNWEGGERGIACHPDRVGEFRDGVGRAIDYATTLGCRQVNCLAGITPAGVDADKVHATFVDNLRFASAHL
;
A
#
# COMPACT_ATOMS: atom_id res chain seq x y z
N MET A 1 24.05 -11.18 -0.26
CA MET A 1 23.04 -11.72 0.67
C MET A 1 21.73 -10.98 0.45
N PRO A 2 20.55 -11.64 0.60
CA PRO A 2 19.25 -10.98 0.52
C PRO A 2 19.13 -9.84 1.53
N LYS A 3 18.35 -8.80 1.18
CA LYS A 3 17.96 -7.72 2.10
C LYS A 3 16.53 -7.99 2.56
N PHE A 4 16.32 -8.19 3.85
CA PHE A 4 14.99 -8.45 4.41
C PHE A 4 14.31 -7.16 4.87
N ALA A 5 13.00 -7.08 4.65
CA ALA A 5 12.14 -6.03 5.18
C ALA A 5 11.16 -6.63 6.19
N ALA A 6 10.95 -5.95 7.32
CA ALA A 6 9.93 -6.36 8.27
C ALA A 6 8.56 -5.89 7.80
N ASN A 7 7.60 -6.81 7.69
CA ASN A 7 6.21 -6.44 7.43
C ASN A 7 5.53 -6.03 8.75
N LEU A 8 5.35 -4.73 8.99
CA LEU A 8 4.82 -4.18 10.24
C LEU A 8 3.31 -4.39 10.41
N THR A 9 2.60 -4.86 9.37
CA THR A 9 1.22 -5.33 9.53
C THR A 9 1.20 -6.70 10.21
N MET A 10 2.19 -7.56 9.91
CA MET A 10 2.23 -8.95 10.38
C MET A 10 3.12 -9.15 11.61
N LEU A 11 4.19 -8.36 11.74
CA LEU A 11 5.18 -8.46 12.80
C LEU A 11 5.03 -7.31 13.81
N PHE A 12 5.55 -7.53 15.02
CA PHE A 12 5.57 -6.55 16.12
C PHE A 12 4.16 -6.11 16.56
N ASN A 13 3.19 -7.03 16.49
CA ASN A 13 1.81 -6.77 16.87
C ASN A 13 1.60 -6.66 18.39
N GLU A 14 2.64 -6.91 19.17
CA GLU A 14 2.70 -6.71 20.62
C GLU A 14 2.72 -5.22 21.01
N VAL A 15 3.01 -4.33 20.06
CA VAL A 15 3.03 -2.87 20.25
C VAL A 15 2.16 -2.13 19.23
N ALA A 16 1.84 -0.87 19.53
CA ALA A 16 1.09 0.01 18.64
C ALA A 16 1.87 0.24 17.32
N PHE A 17 1.16 0.48 16.22
CA PHE A 17 1.75 0.51 14.87
C PHE A 17 2.99 1.41 14.74
N LEU A 18 2.93 2.63 15.30
CA LEU A 18 4.03 3.59 15.24
C LEU A 18 5.27 3.16 16.01
N ASP A 19 5.11 2.35 17.07
CA ASP A 19 6.22 1.81 17.86
C ASP A 19 6.92 0.64 17.16
N ARG A 20 6.28 0.04 16.15
CA ARG A 20 6.83 -1.10 15.38
C ARG A 20 8.05 -0.72 14.55
N PHE A 21 8.20 0.55 14.18
CA PHE A 21 9.38 1.04 13.46
C PHE A 21 10.64 0.90 14.32
N GLN A 22 10.57 1.31 15.59
CA GLN A 22 11.66 1.11 16.54
C GLN A 22 11.95 -0.38 16.75
N ALA A 23 10.90 -1.19 16.98
CA ALA A 23 11.05 -2.63 17.17
C ALA A 23 11.71 -3.34 15.97
N ALA A 24 11.38 -2.95 14.74
CA ALA A 24 12.01 -3.47 13.53
C ALA A 24 13.49 -3.09 13.44
N ALA A 25 13.83 -1.84 13.75
CA ALA A 25 15.22 -1.38 13.75
C ALA A 25 16.06 -2.07 14.83
N ASP A 26 15.50 -2.27 16.03
CA ASP A 26 16.16 -2.99 17.14
C ASP A 26 16.40 -4.46 16.80
N ALA A 27 15.47 -5.08 16.06
CA ALA A 27 15.63 -6.43 15.52
C ALA A 27 16.62 -6.51 14.34
N GLY A 28 17.24 -5.39 13.95
CA GLY A 28 18.29 -5.33 12.93
C GLY A 28 17.80 -5.13 11.49
N PHE A 29 16.49 -4.94 11.27
CA PHE A 29 15.97 -4.63 9.94
C PHE A 29 16.43 -3.25 9.48
N LYS A 30 16.60 -3.11 8.16
CA LYS A 30 16.93 -1.84 7.48
C LYS A 30 15.82 -1.39 6.52
N GLY A 31 14.85 -2.27 6.26
CA GLY A 31 13.67 -1.98 5.47
C GLY A 31 12.42 -2.41 6.22
N VAL A 32 11.34 -1.68 5.98
CA VAL A 32 10.01 -2.02 6.47
C VAL A 32 8.99 -1.95 5.34
N GLU A 33 7.94 -2.75 5.46
CA GLU A 33 6.75 -2.67 4.63
C GLU A 33 5.50 -2.83 5.51
N TYR A 34 4.34 -2.45 5.00
CA TYR A 34 3.05 -2.67 5.64
C TYR A 34 1.95 -2.47 4.60
N LEU A 35 0.74 -2.96 4.87
CA LEU A 35 -0.33 -2.91 3.87
C LEU A 35 -0.76 -1.47 3.57
N PHE A 36 -1.20 -0.70 4.58
CA PHE A 36 -1.87 0.58 4.36
C PHE A 36 -1.39 1.66 5.35
N PRO A 37 -0.78 2.76 4.88
CA PRO A 37 -0.36 3.87 5.76
C PRO A 37 -1.50 4.84 6.12
N TYR A 38 -2.63 4.75 5.43
CA TYR A 38 -3.61 5.83 5.27
C TYR A 38 -4.35 6.30 6.53
N ALA A 39 -4.21 5.57 7.64
CA ALA A 39 -4.75 5.98 8.95
C ALA A 39 -3.80 6.91 9.72
N PHE A 40 -2.57 7.10 9.24
CA PHE A 40 -1.53 7.90 9.90
C PHE A 40 -1.11 9.06 9.00
N ASP A 41 -0.63 10.14 9.62
CA ASP A 41 -0.04 11.24 8.86
C ASP A 41 1.26 10.77 8.17
N LYS A 42 1.39 11.06 6.88
CA LYS A 42 2.56 10.66 6.08
C LYS A 42 3.88 11.23 6.61
N ASN A 43 3.86 12.42 7.22
CA ASN A 43 5.08 13.04 7.77
C ASN A 43 5.47 12.39 9.09
N GLU A 44 4.50 11.96 9.91
CA GLU A 44 4.79 11.17 11.11
C GLU A 44 5.48 9.85 10.73
N LEU A 45 4.95 9.16 9.71
CA LEU A 45 5.59 7.94 9.20
C LEU A 45 7.00 8.20 8.66
N ALA A 46 7.20 9.29 7.92
CA ALA A 46 8.53 9.69 7.43
C ALA A 46 9.50 10.01 8.58
N GLU A 47 9.04 10.67 9.64
CA GLU A 47 9.83 10.92 10.84
C GLU A 47 10.27 9.60 11.50
N ARG A 48 9.37 8.62 11.64
CA ARG A 48 9.72 7.29 12.19
C ARG A 48 10.77 6.59 11.31
N LEU A 49 10.60 6.61 10.00
CA LEU A 49 11.57 6.02 9.06
C LEU A 49 12.96 6.67 9.23
N GLN A 50 13.01 8.01 9.24
CA GLN A 50 14.26 8.76 9.41
C GLN A 50 14.90 8.48 10.78
N ARG A 51 14.13 8.58 11.87
CA ARG A 51 14.58 8.42 13.25
C ARG A 51 15.22 7.05 13.48
N HIS A 52 14.68 6.01 12.86
CA HIS A 52 15.15 4.63 13.04
C HIS A 52 16.05 4.14 11.89
N GLY A 53 16.39 5.00 10.92
CA GLY A 53 17.26 4.64 9.80
C GLY A 53 16.68 3.52 8.91
N LEU A 54 15.36 3.53 8.71
CA LEU A 54 14.62 2.53 7.97
C LEU A 54 14.25 3.03 6.56
N THR A 55 14.26 2.11 5.59
CA THR A 55 13.74 2.34 4.24
C THR A 55 12.30 1.85 4.15
N GLN A 56 11.39 2.66 3.62
CA GLN A 56 10.08 2.17 3.19
C GLN A 56 10.25 1.34 1.92
N VAL A 57 10.02 0.03 2.01
CA VAL A 57 10.23 -0.90 0.90
C VAL A 57 8.96 -1.07 0.07
N LEU A 58 7.78 -1.17 0.70
CA LEU A 58 6.52 -1.39 0.01
C LEU A 58 5.34 -0.89 0.86
N HIS A 59 4.30 -0.40 0.20
CA HIS A 59 2.93 -0.37 0.72
C HIS A 59 1.93 -0.61 -0.42
N ASN A 60 0.66 -0.81 -0.10
CA ASN A 60 -0.38 -1.00 -1.11
C ASN A 60 -1.03 0.32 -1.50
N LEU A 61 -1.75 0.34 -2.63
CA LEU A 61 -2.80 1.31 -2.94
C LEU A 61 -3.98 1.19 -1.96
N PRO A 62 -4.88 2.19 -1.86
CA PRO A 62 -6.13 2.04 -1.12
C PRO A 62 -6.93 0.85 -1.63
N ALA A 63 -7.44 0.03 -0.71
CA ALA A 63 -8.04 -1.27 -1.04
C ALA A 63 -9.58 -1.30 -0.94
N GLY A 64 -10.22 -0.12 -0.86
CA GLY A 64 -11.64 0.01 -0.57
C GLY A 64 -11.98 -0.25 0.90
N ASN A 65 -13.19 -0.74 1.17
CA ASN A 65 -13.68 -1.11 2.48
C ASN A 65 -13.12 -2.47 2.93
N TRP A 66 -11.88 -2.45 3.44
CA TRP A 66 -11.18 -3.65 3.91
C TRP A 66 -11.96 -4.41 4.99
N GLU A 67 -12.58 -3.69 5.93
CA GLU A 67 -13.41 -4.25 7.01
C GLU A 67 -14.69 -4.90 6.47
N GLY A 68 -15.26 -4.31 5.41
CA GLY A 68 -16.39 -4.86 4.65
C GLY A 68 -16.05 -6.07 3.77
N GLY A 69 -14.80 -6.54 3.79
CA GLY A 69 -14.36 -7.72 3.05
C GLY A 69 -13.71 -7.42 1.69
N GLU A 70 -13.57 -6.16 1.29
CA GLU A 70 -12.92 -5.81 0.04
C GLU A 70 -11.40 -6.07 0.09
N ARG A 71 -10.82 -6.41 -1.05
CA ARG A 71 -9.40 -6.80 -1.16
C ARG A 71 -8.75 -6.12 -2.36
N GLY A 72 -9.00 -4.82 -2.51
CA GLY A 72 -8.67 -4.05 -3.72
C GLY A 72 -9.89 -3.76 -4.56
N ILE A 73 -9.76 -2.76 -5.43
CA ILE A 73 -10.86 -2.25 -6.28
C ILE A 73 -10.43 -2.04 -7.73
N ALA A 74 -9.21 -2.42 -8.09
CA ALA A 74 -8.63 -2.13 -9.41
C ALA A 74 -9.38 -2.79 -10.57
N CYS A 75 -10.09 -3.89 -10.32
CA CYS A 75 -10.88 -4.61 -11.32
C CYS A 75 -12.37 -4.21 -11.36
N HIS A 76 -12.80 -3.23 -10.55
CA HIS A 76 -14.21 -2.82 -10.42
C HIS A 76 -14.57 -1.70 -11.42
N PRO A 77 -15.40 -1.97 -12.45
CA PRO A 77 -15.65 -1.00 -13.52
C PRO A 77 -16.44 0.24 -13.08
N ASP A 78 -17.23 0.12 -12.02
CA ASP A 78 -18.02 1.19 -11.42
C ASP A 78 -17.20 2.09 -10.46
N ARG A 79 -15.96 1.70 -10.14
CA ARG A 79 -15.09 2.39 -9.16
C ARG A 79 -13.78 2.89 -9.74
N VAL A 80 -13.71 3.05 -11.06
CA VAL A 80 -12.52 3.58 -11.75
C VAL A 80 -12.12 4.96 -11.21
N GLY A 81 -13.10 5.85 -10.95
CA GLY A 81 -12.81 7.17 -10.36
C GLY A 81 -12.13 7.06 -8.99
N GLU A 82 -12.70 6.28 -8.08
CA GLU A 82 -12.14 6.02 -6.76
C GLU A 82 -10.74 5.39 -6.82
N PHE A 83 -10.52 4.44 -7.74
CA PHE A 83 -9.22 3.85 -7.96
C PHE A 83 -8.18 4.92 -8.35
N ARG A 84 -8.51 5.81 -9.30
CA ARG A 84 -7.60 6.86 -9.77
C ARG A 84 -7.28 7.89 -8.69
N ASP A 85 -8.26 8.28 -7.88
CA ASP A 85 -8.01 9.13 -6.71
C ASP A 85 -7.10 8.42 -5.70
N GLY A 86 -7.30 7.11 -5.51
CA GLY A 86 -6.46 6.26 -4.68
C GLY A 86 -5.01 6.17 -5.16
N VAL A 87 -4.77 6.16 -6.48
CA VAL A 87 -3.42 6.26 -7.07
C VAL A 87 -2.76 7.57 -6.68
N GLY A 88 -3.46 8.71 -6.80
CA GLY A 88 -2.94 10.01 -6.38
C GLY A 88 -2.55 10.04 -4.91
N ARG A 89 -3.40 9.49 -4.04
CA ARG A 89 -3.10 9.37 -2.59
C ARG A 89 -1.90 8.47 -2.32
N ALA A 90 -1.77 7.36 -3.04
CA ALA A 90 -0.64 6.46 -2.87
C ALA A 90 0.68 7.09 -3.32
N ILE A 91 0.68 7.85 -4.43
CA ILE A 91 1.85 8.61 -4.90
C ILE A 91 2.28 9.64 -3.86
N ASP A 92 1.32 10.36 -3.27
CA ASP A 92 1.61 11.36 -2.24
C ASP A 92 2.33 10.74 -1.03
N TYR A 93 1.85 9.59 -0.54
CA TYR A 93 2.50 8.85 0.53
C TYR A 93 3.85 8.28 0.08
N ALA A 94 3.91 7.61 -1.07
CA ALA A 94 5.13 6.99 -1.58
C ALA A 94 6.26 8.03 -1.72
N THR A 95 5.93 9.22 -2.23
CA THR A 95 6.85 10.35 -2.37
C THR A 95 7.37 10.82 -1.02
N THR A 96 6.49 11.07 -0.05
CA THR A 96 6.89 11.51 1.29
C THR A 96 7.72 10.46 2.03
N LEU A 97 7.43 9.16 1.84
CA LEU A 97 8.12 8.06 2.50
C LEU A 97 9.40 7.61 1.77
N GLY A 98 9.68 8.16 0.59
CA GLY A 98 10.77 7.69 -0.28
C GLY A 98 10.57 6.25 -0.79
N CYS A 99 9.32 5.77 -0.83
CA CYS A 99 8.96 4.44 -1.31
C CYS A 99 8.93 4.43 -2.84
N ARG A 100 9.65 3.51 -3.48
CA ARG A 100 9.79 3.45 -4.95
C ARG A 100 8.85 2.46 -5.63
N GLN A 101 8.04 1.75 -4.85
CA GLN A 101 7.15 0.72 -5.36
C GLN A 101 5.90 0.65 -4.48
N VAL A 102 4.76 0.47 -5.13
CA VAL A 102 3.46 0.30 -4.49
C VAL A 102 2.77 -0.92 -5.09
N ASN A 103 2.05 -1.66 -4.26
CA ASN A 103 1.32 -2.84 -4.69
C ASN A 103 -0.14 -2.49 -5.01
N CYS A 104 -0.60 -2.89 -6.19
CA CYS A 104 -1.98 -2.72 -6.65
C CYS A 104 -2.75 -4.02 -6.46
N LEU A 105 -3.58 -4.09 -5.41
CA LEU A 105 -4.50 -5.21 -5.23
C LEU A 105 -5.59 -5.18 -6.31
N ALA A 106 -5.76 -6.30 -7.01
CA ALA A 106 -6.74 -6.40 -8.10
C ALA A 106 -8.18 -6.18 -7.63
N GLY A 107 -8.55 -6.76 -6.49
CA GLY A 107 -9.93 -6.81 -6.00
C GLY A 107 -10.59 -8.17 -6.22
N ILE A 108 -11.70 -8.39 -5.50
CA ILE A 108 -12.56 -9.57 -5.67
C ILE A 108 -13.49 -9.28 -6.85
N THR A 109 -13.56 -10.18 -7.82
CA THR A 109 -14.39 -10.00 -9.02
C THR A 109 -15.84 -9.61 -8.66
N PRO A 110 -16.35 -8.47 -9.15
CA PRO A 110 -17.71 -8.05 -8.86
C PRO A 110 -18.73 -9.03 -9.48
N ALA A 111 -19.78 -9.35 -8.71
CA ALA A 111 -20.81 -10.28 -9.15
C ALA A 111 -21.61 -9.71 -10.33
N GLY A 112 -21.91 -10.56 -11.32
CA GLY A 112 -22.72 -10.19 -12.48
C GLY A 112 -22.02 -9.30 -13.52
N VAL A 113 -20.72 -9.06 -13.37
CA VAL A 113 -19.91 -8.34 -14.36
C VAL A 113 -19.21 -9.33 -15.26
N ASP A 114 -19.26 -9.06 -16.57
CA ASP A 114 -18.56 -9.84 -17.58
C ASP A 114 -17.04 -9.89 -17.33
N ALA A 115 -16.43 -11.07 -17.51
CA ALA A 115 -15.03 -11.30 -17.18
C ALA A 115 -14.07 -10.48 -18.04
N ASP A 116 -14.38 -10.28 -19.32
CA ASP A 116 -13.56 -9.45 -20.22
C ASP A 116 -13.62 -7.99 -19.79
N LYS A 117 -14.78 -7.52 -19.33
CA LYS A 117 -14.93 -6.17 -18.76
C LYS A 117 -14.13 -6.00 -17.46
N VAL A 118 -14.12 -6.98 -16.57
CA VAL A 118 -13.31 -6.97 -15.34
C VAL A 118 -11.82 -6.91 -15.67
N HIS A 119 -11.37 -7.77 -16.59
CA HIS A 119 -9.98 -7.81 -17.02
C HIS A 119 -9.54 -6.50 -17.71
N ALA A 120 -10.34 -5.98 -18.65
CA ALA A 120 -10.06 -4.71 -19.31
C ALA A 120 -9.96 -3.56 -18.30
N THR A 121 -10.88 -3.51 -17.34
CA THR A 121 -10.85 -2.50 -16.26
C THR A 121 -9.57 -2.59 -15.45
N PHE A 122 -9.16 -3.79 -15.05
CA PHE A 122 -7.93 -4.00 -14.30
C PHE A 122 -6.69 -3.55 -15.08
N VAL A 123 -6.59 -3.93 -16.36
CA VAL A 123 -5.47 -3.53 -17.23
C VAL A 123 -5.43 -2.02 -17.43
N ASP A 124 -6.55 -1.37 -17.68
CA ASP A 124 -6.60 0.08 -17.90
C ASP A 124 -6.28 0.87 -16.62
N ASN A 125 -6.69 0.36 -15.47
CA ASN A 125 -6.31 0.92 -14.18
C ASN A 125 -4.81 0.74 -13.87
N LEU A 126 -4.22 -0.42 -14.19
CA LEU A 126 -2.78 -0.61 -14.08
C LEU A 126 -2.00 0.31 -15.02
N ARG A 127 -2.45 0.48 -16.27
CA ARG A 127 -1.86 1.44 -17.22
C ARG A 127 -1.91 2.85 -16.66
N PHE A 128 -3.08 3.26 -16.15
CA PHE A 128 -3.24 4.56 -15.52
C PHE A 128 -2.24 4.73 -14.36
N ALA A 129 -2.18 3.78 -13.43
CA ALA A 129 -1.27 3.85 -12.28
C ALA A 129 0.20 3.93 -12.73
N SER A 130 0.62 3.09 -13.69
CA SER A 130 2.00 3.06 -14.20
C SER A 130 2.43 4.34 -14.91
N ALA A 131 1.50 5.11 -15.46
CA ALA A 131 1.80 6.38 -16.11
C ALA A 131 2.00 7.54 -15.12
N HIS A 132 1.62 7.34 -13.84
CA HIS A 132 1.67 8.38 -12.80
C HIS A 132 2.62 8.04 -11.63
N LEU A 133 3.05 6.78 -11.50
CA LEU A 133 3.96 6.29 -10.45
C LEU A 133 5.44 6.42 -10.83
#